data_AF-A0A843DCP3-F1
#
_entry.id   AF-A0A843DCP3-F1
#
_cell.length_a   1.000
_cell.length_b   1.000
_cell.length_c   1.000
_cell.angle_alpha   90.00
_cell.angle_beta   90.00
_cell.angle_gamma   90.00
#
_symmetry.space_group_name_H-M   'P 1'
#
loop_
_entity.id
_entity.type
_entity.pdbx_description
1 polymer ?
#
loop_
_entity_poly.entity_id
_entity_poly.type
_entity_poly.pdbx_seq_one_letter_code
_entity_poly.pdbx_strand_id
1 'polypeptide(L)' 'MNCLNCTTCESDCQLKEVDTPSLFCMNCQPSEAPCLKECPNDAIEVLGGAITINEEKCDRCRQCIDVCPIGAIHI' A
#
# COMPACT_ATOMS: atom_id res chain seq x y z
N MET A 1 33.82 -0.09 -15.70
CA MET A 1 33.86 0.42 -14.31
C MET A 1 32.44 0.79 -13.92
N ASN A 2 31.76 -0.09 -13.18
CA ASN A 2 30.83 0.27 -12.11
C ASN A 2 30.48 -0.99 -11.32
N CYS A 3 30.43 -0.83 -9.99
CA CYS A 3 30.59 -1.88 -8.99
C CYS A 3 29.28 -2.10 -8.21
N LEU A 4 29.04 -3.34 -7.75
CA LEU A 4 27.89 -3.66 -6.88
C LEU A 4 28.22 -4.12 -5.46
N ASN A 5 29.50 -4.17 -5.17
CA ASN A 5 30.07 -4.23 -3.84
C ASN A 5 31.54 -3.85 -4.04
N CYS A 6 32.06 -2.94 -3.20
CA CYS A 6 33.30 -2.20 -3.46
C CYS A 6 34.60 -3.05 -3.42
N THR A 7 34.51 -4.37 -3.55
CA THR A 7 35.61 -5.30 -3.22
C THR A 7 35.94 -6.38 -4.24
N THR A 8 35.09 -6.76 -5.21
CA THR A 8 35.52 -7.68 -6.29
C THR A 8 34.61 -7.66 -7.53
N CYS A 9 35.20 -7.65 -8.72
CA CYS A 9 34.51 -7.63 -10.02
C CYS A 9 34.66 -8.97 -10.77
N GLU A 10 33.57 -9.71 -10.96
CA GLU A 10 33.48 -10.76 -11.99
C GLU A 10 32.20 -10.62 -12.83
N SER A 11 32.45 -10.23 -14.09
CA SER A 11 31.74 -10.37 -15.37
C SER A 11 30.21 -10.27 -15.51
N ASP A 12 29.38 -10.58 -14.52
CA ASP A 12 27.91 -10.61 -14.74
C ASP A 12 27.17 -10.16 -13.47
N CYS A 13 27.16 -8.85 -13.25
CA CYS A 13 26.41 -8.23 -12.18
C CYS A 13 25.02 -7.82 -12.68
N GLN A 14 24.10 -8.78 -12.75
CA GLN A 14 22.69 -8.50 -13.04
C GLN A 14 22.02 -7.96 -11.78
N LEU A 15 22.21 -6.66 -11.52
CA LEU A 15 21.17 -5.92 -10.82
C LEU A 15 19.90 -6.02 -11.64
N LYS A 16 18.96 -6.85 -11.18
CA LYS A 16 17.57 -6.62 -11.53
C LYS A 16 17.17 -5.36 -10.78
N GLU A 17 17.19 -4.23 -11.47
CA GLU A 17 16.45 -3.05 -11.04
C GLU A 17 15.01 -3.50 -10.84
N VAL A 18 14.60 -3.64 -9.58
CA VAL A 18 13.21 -3.90 -9.23
C VAL A 18 12.52 -2.55 -9.35
N ASP A 19 12.16 -2.17 -10.57
CA ASP A 19 11.39 -0.96 -10.90
C ASP A 19 9.91 -1.13 -10.52
N THR A 20 9.65 -1.77 -9.37
CA THR A 20 8.29 -1.86 -8.82
C THR A 20 8.11 -0.73 -7.82
N PRO A 21 7.20 0.23 -8.08
CA PRO A 21 6.94 1.30 -7.14
C PRO A 21 6.42 0.71 -5.82
N SER A 22 7.02 1.14 -4.70
CA SER A 22 6.54 0.80 -3.36
C SER A 22 5.16 1.41 -3.16
N LEU A 23 4.15 0.55 -3.10
CA LEU A 23 2.76 0.97 -3.03
C LEU A 23 2.33 1.15 -1.57
N PHE A 24 1.81 2.34 -1.24
CA PHE A 24 1.31 2.66 0.09
C PHE A 24 -0.02 3.41 -0.01
N CYS A 25 -0.79 3.43 1.08
CA CYS A 25 -2.02 4.21 1.16
C CYS A 25 -1.72 5.70 0.93
N MET A 26 -2.43 6.32 -0.02
CA MET A 26 -2.26 7.74 -0.34
C MET A 26 -3.01 8.69 0.59
N ASN A 27 -3.75 8.18 1.59
CA ASN A 27 -4.59 8.99 2.49
C ASN A 27 -5.49 9.96 1.72
N CYS A 28 -6.34 9.41 0.84
CA CYS A 28 -7.30 10.17 0.05
C CYS A 28 -8.15 11.10 0.92
N GLN A 29 -8.65 12.20 0.34
CA GLN A 29 -9.60 13.07 1.04
C GLN A 29 -10.83 12.25 1.48
N PRO A 30 -11.37 12.46 2.71
CA PRO A 30 -12.44 11.61 3.23
C PRO A 30 -13.72 11.62 2.37
N SER A 31 -13.99 12.73 1.68
CA SER A 31 -15.11 12.87 0.74
C SER A 31 -14.94 12.04 -0.54
N GLU A 32 -13.72 11.68 -0.89
CA GLU A 32 -13.35 11.01 -2.15
C GLU A 32 -12.79 9.60 -1.93
N ALA A 33 -12.53 9.20 -0.69
CA ALA A 33 -12.03 7.88 -0.34
C ALA A 33 -13.15 6.82 -0.49
N PRO A 34 -13.09 5.92 -1.50
CA PRO A 34 -14.12 4.91 -1.68
C PRO A 34 -14.08 3.85 -0.57
N CYS A 35 -12.90 3.55 -0.03
CA CYS A 35 -12.74 2.59 1.07
C CYS A 35 -13.51 3.00 2.34
N LEU A 36 -13.65 4.30 2.60
CA LEU A 36 -14.44 4.82 3.72
C LEU A 36 -15.95 4.67 3.48
N LYS A 37 -16.41 4.74 2.23
CA LYS A 37 -17.84 4.68 1.88
C LYS A 37 -18.37 3.24 1.78
N GLU A 38 -17.52 2.32 1.35
CA GLU A 38 -17.90 0.93 1.04
C GLU A 38 -17.73 0.00 2.25
N CYS A 39 -17.11 0.46 3.33
CA CYS A 39 -16.95 -0.37 4.53
C CYS A 39 -18.29 -0.51 5.27
N PRO A 40 -18.91 -1.71 5.32
CA PRO A 40 -20.23 -1.89 5.94
C PRO A 40 -20.21 -1.78 7.46
N ASN A 41 -19.04 -1.99 8.08
CA ASN A 41 -18.87 -2.02 9.53
C ASN A 41 -18.25 -0.74 10.09
N ASP A 42 -18.10 0.30 9.24
CA ASP A 42 -17.42 1.54 9.59
C ASP A 42 -16.06 1.28 10.27
N ALA A 43 -15.34 0.27 9.79
CA ALA A 43 -14.04 -0.15 10.33
C ALA A 43 -12.89 0.73 9.82
N ILE A 44 -13.10 1.51 8.77
CA ILE A 44 -12.10 2.43 8.24
C ILE A 44 -12.45 3.84 8.73
N GLU A 45 -11.49 4.54 9.33
CA GLU A 45 -11.68 5.84 9.95
C GLU A 45 -10.52 6.79 9.66
N VAL A 46 -10.74 8.09 9.84
CA VAL A 46 -9.72 9.13 9.60
C VAL A 46 -9.21 9.61 10.95
N LEU A 47 -7.98 9.22 11.31
CA LEU A 47 -7.34 9.59 12.56
C LEU A 47 -6.14 10.49 12.26
N GLY A 48 -6.19 11.75 12.70
CA GLY A 48 -5.09 12.70 12.49
C GLY A 48 -4.77 12.98 11.01
N GLY A 49 -5.73 12.78 10.11
CA GLY A 49 -5.55 12.93 8.66
C GLY A 49 -5.03 11.68 7.95
N ALA A 50 -4.78 10.58 8.66
CA ALA A 50 -4.46 9.29 8.07
C ALA A 50 -5.71 8.39 8.03
N ILE A 51 -5.84 7.61 6.96
CA ILE A 51 -6.86 6.56 6.87
C ILE A 51 -6.34 5.35 7.63
N THR A 52 -7.05 4.95 8.67
CA THR A 52 -6.69 3.87 9.59
C THR A 52 -7.79 2.81 9.60
N ILE A 53 -7.40 1.54 9.70
CA ILE A 53 -8.33 0.42 9.83
C ILE A 53 -8.39 0.01 11.30
N ASN A 54 -9.59 0.00 11.86
CA ASN A 54 -9.89 -0.56 13.16
C ASN A 54 -10.08 -2.07 13.04
N GLU A 55 -9.08 -2.84 13.50
CA GLU A 55 -9.10 -4.30 13.41
C GLU A 55 -10.20 -4.97 14.25
N GLU A 56 -10.69 -4.32 15.30
CA GLU A 56 -11.76 -4.88 16.14
C GLU A 56 -13.12 -4.84 15.42
N LYS A 57 -13.33 -3.85 14.56
CA LYS A 57 -14.55 -3.70 13.73
C LYS A 57 -14.45 -4.42 12.38
N CYS A 58 -13.23 -4.70 11.92
CA CYS A 58 -13.02 -5.29 10.61
C CYS A 58 -13.34 -6.78 10.61
N ASP A 59 -14.33 -7.18 9.81
CA ASP A 59 -14.76 -8.58 9.63
C ASP A 59 -14.06 -9.28 8.46
N ARG A 60 -13.09 -8.61 7.82
CA ARG A 60 -12.38 -9.09 6.62
C ARG A 60 -13.31 -9.38 5.44
N CYS A 61 -14.37 -8.58 5.25
CA CYS A 61 -15.23 -8.66 4.06
C CYS A 61 -14.53 -8.29 2.74
N ARG A 62 -13.33 -7.66 2.79
CA ARG A 62 -12.46 -7.30 1.64
C ARG A 62 -13.01 -6.29 0.63
N GLN A 63 -14.20 -5.71 0.86
CA GLN A 63 -14.81 -4.73 -0.04
C GLN A 63 -13.92 -3.50 -0.29
N CYS A 64 -13.22 -3.02 0.74
CA CYS A 64 -12.29 -1.90 0.62
C CYS A 64 -11.07 -2.18 -0.27
N ILE A 65 -10.70 -3.45 -0.49
CA ILE A 65 -9.61 -3.84 -1.38
C ILE A 65 -10.07 -3.66 -2.84
N ASP A 66 -11.27 -4.13 -3.17
CA ASP A 66 -11.82 -4.10 -4.52
C ASP A 66 -12.06 -2.67 -5.03
N VAL A 67 -12.40 -1.75 -4.12
CA VAL A 67 -12.73 -0.36 -4.45
C VAL A 67 -11.54 0.59 -4.38
N CYS A 68 -10.37 0.13 -3.93
CA CYS A 68 -9.16 0.94 -3.89
C CYS A 68 -8.50 0.99 -5.27
N PRO A 69 -8.47 2.15 -5.98
CA PRO A 69 -8.00 2.22 -7.35
C PRO A 69 -6.51 1.93 -7.51
N ILE A 70 -5.73 2.13 -6.45
CA ILE A 70 -4.30 1.84 -6.43
C ILE A 70 -3.99 0.46 -5.87
N GLY A 71 -4.92 -0.19 -5.17
CA GLY A 71 -4.69 -1.48 -4.54
C GLY A 71 -3.75 -1.44 -3.33
N ALA A 72 -3.75 -0.36 -2.55
CA ALA A 72 -2.82 -0.16 -1.43
C ALA A 72 -3.31 -0.76 -0.09
N ILE A 73 -4.49 -1.38 -0.07
CA ILE A 73 -5.10 -1.93 1.14
C ILE A 73 -4.91 -3.45 1.15
N HIS A 74 -4.39 -3.97 2.27
CA HIS A 74 -4.23 -5.40 2.52
C HIS A 74 -4.74 -5.73 3.94
N ILE A 75 -5.58 -6.76 4.07
CA ILE A 75 -6.29 -7.15 5.30
C ILE A 75 -6.40 -8.68 5.37
#